data_AF-A0A820QS16-F1
#
_entry.id   AF-A0A820QS16-F1
#
_cell.length_a   1.000
_cell.length_b   1.000
_cell.length_c   1.000
_cell.angle_alpha   90.00
_cell.angle_beta   90.00
_cell.angle_gamma   90.00
#
_symmetry.space_group_name_H-M   'P 1'
#
loop_
_entity.id
_entity.type
_entity.pdbx_description
1 polymer ?
#
loop_
_entity_poly.entity_id
_entity_poly.type
_entity_poly.pdbx_seq_one_letter_code
_entity_poly.pdbx_strand_id
1 'polypeptide(L)'
;MKTLNLNRTINGAGDLSDGVLIGLCLKNIDANHFNDAWIQKIRTDAGDNYRIKANNLKKVLKNITDYYSEILGQTLVDFQMPDLNMIG
;
A
#
# COMPACT_ATOMS: atom_id res chain seq x y z
N MET A 1 -10.30 11.00 -4.99
CA MET A 1 -10.61 9.62 -4.55
C MET A 1 -11.45 9.69 -3.27
N LYS A 2 -12.77 9.53 -3.36
CA LYS A 2 -13.71 9.51 -2.21
C LYS A 2 -14.50 8.19 -2.11
N THR A 3 -14.17 7.20 -2.95
CA THR A 3 -14.97 5.99 -3.17
C THR A 3 -14.70 4.84 -2.18
N LEU A 4 -13.67 4.92 -1.34
CA LEU A 4 -13.24 3.80 -0.47
C LEU A 4 -13.60 3.94 1.02
N ASN A 5 -14.47 4.91 1.40
CA ASN A 5 -14.92 5.11 2.79
C ASN A 5 -13.79 4.98 3.84
N LEU A 6 -12.61 5.50 3.52
CA LEU A 6 -11.53 5.61 4.48
C LEU A 6 -12.00 6.65 5.50
N ASN A 7 -12.01 6.30 6.80
CA ASN A 7 -12.31 7.21 7.91
C ASN A 7 -11.24 8.31 8.09
N ARG A 8 -10.61 8.77 7.00
CA ARG A 8 -9.53 9.75 6.96
C ARG A 8 -9.66 10.59 5.69
N THR A 9 -9.66 11.91 5.83
CA THR A 9 -9.63 12.83 4.70
C THR A 9 -8.27 12.73 4.00
N ILE A 10 -8.28 12.49 2.68
CA ILE A 10 -7.09 12.55 1.82
C ILE A 10 -7.00 13.97 1.28
N ASN A 11 -6.00 14.71 1.73
CA ASN A 11 -5.76 16.11 1.36
C ASN A 11 -4.67 16.26 0.28
N GLY A 12 -3.83 15.25 0.06
CA GLY A 12 -2.84 15.26 -1.02
C GLY A 12 -2.00 13.99 -1.13
N ALA A 13 -1.04 13.99 -2.07
CA ALA A 13 -0.14 12.85 -2.30
C ALA A 13 0.69 12.48 -1.05
N GLY A 14 0.96 13.44 -0.16
CA GLY A 14 1.64 13.21 1.12
C GLY A 14 0.92 12.21 2.01
N ASP A 15 -0.41 12.15 1.98
CA ASP A 15 -1.21 11.22 2.80
C ASP A 15 -1.09 9.76 2.31
N LEU A 16 -0.61 9.55 1.08
CA LEU A 16 -0.36 8.23 0.50
C LEU A 16 1.09 7.78 0.64
N SER A 17 2.00 8.72 0.92
CA SER A 17 3.45 8.49 0.93
C SER A 17 3.92 7.52 2.01
N ASP A 18 3.15 7.35 3.09
CA ASP A 18 3.47 6.43 4.18
C ASP A 18 3.03 4.98 3.93
N GLY A 19 2.28 4.73 2.84
CA GLY A 19 1.74 3.42 2.46
C GLY A 19 0.59 2.91 3.33
N VAL A 20 0.21 3.60 4.40
CA VAL A 20 -0.85 3.18 5.34
C VAL A 20 -2.21 3.24 4.66
N LEU A 21 -2.52 4.38 4.04
CA LEU A 21 -3.80 4.55 3.35
C LEU A 21 -3.93 3.59 2.16
N ILE A 22 -2.84 3.32 1.44
CA ILE A 22 -2.84 2.35 0.34
C ILE A 22 -3.16 0.95 0.87
N GLY A 23 -2.56 0.54 2.00
CA GLY A 23 -2.89 -0.72 2.65
C GLY A 23 -4.38 -0.84 2.99
N LEU A 24 -4.96 0.20 3.60
CA LEU A 24 -6.38 0.21 3.96
C LEU A 24 -7.30 0.16 2.73
N CYS A 25 -6.93 0.81 1.62
CA CYS A 25 -7.63 0.67 0.35
C CYS A 25 -7.63 -0.78 -0.13
N LEU A 26 -6.48 -1.45 -0.10
CA LEU A 26 -6.35 -2.84 -0.53
C LEU A 26 -7.19 -3.79 0.32
N LYS A 27 -7.25 -3.58 1.64
CA LYS A 27 -8.15 -4.31 2.53
C LYS A 27 -9.62 -4.16 2.15
N ASN A 28 -10.04 -2.97 1.71
CA ASN A 28 -11.42 -2.77 1.23
C ASN A 28 -11.69 -3.47 -0.11
N ILE A 29 -10.67 -3.74 -0.92
CA ILE A 29 -10.81 -4.48 -2.18
C ILE A 29 -11.00 -5.97 -1.90
N ASP A 30 -10.14 -6.55 -1.05
CA ASP A 30 -10.22 -7.97 -0.68
C ASP A 30 -9.68 -8.18 0.73
N ALA A 31 -10.59 -8.24 1.71
CA ALA A 31 -10.23 -8.41 3.13
C ALA A 31 -9.71 -9.82 3.47
N ASN A 32 -9.92 -10.81 2.60
CA ASN A 32 -9.41 -12.17 2.83
C ASN A 32 -7.91 -12.21 2.57
N HIS A 33 -7.47 -11.60 1.47
CA HIS A 33 -6.06 -11.51 1.11
C HIS A 33 -5.33 -10.39 1.88
N PHE A 34 -5.85 -9.16 1.81
CA PHE A 34 -5.30 -8.00 2.50
C PHE A 34 -5.86 -7.88 3.92
N ASN A 35 -5.67 -8.93 4.71
CA ASN A 35 -6.26 -9.09 6.03
C ASN A 35 -5.59 -8.23 7.13
N ASP A 36 -6.20 -8.25 8.33
CA ASP A 36 -5.72 -7.51 9.50
C ASP A 36 -4.28 -7.88 9.91
N ALA A 37 -3.91 -9.14 9.80
CA ALA A 37 -2.56 -9.60 10.16
C ALA A 37 -1.50 -9.03 9.20
N TRP A 38 -1.85 -8.80 7.93
CA TRP A 38 -0.97 -8.10 7.00
C TRP A 38 -0.93 -6.59 7.26
N ILE A 39 -2.09 -5.95 7.46
CA ILE A 39 -2.17 -4.49 7.72
C ILE A 39 -1.34 -4.11 8.95
N GLN A 40 -1.34 -4.92 10.02
CA GLN A 40 -0.53 -4.68 11.22
C GLN A 40 0.99 -4.62 10.95
N LYS A 41 1.47 -5.11 9.80
CA LYS A 41 2.88 -5.03 9.41
C LYS A 41 3.24 -3.67 8.81
N ILE A 42 2.26 -2.85 8.43
CA ILE A 42 2.44 -1.49 7.92
C ILE A 42 2.49 -0.53 9.11
N ARG A 43 3.60 0.19 9.25
CA ARG A 43 3.84 1.06 10.41
C ARG A 43 3.12 2.40 10.26
N THR A 44 2.30 2.76 11.23
CA THR A 44 1.57 4.04 11.25
C THR A 44 2.35 5.17 11.93
N ASP A 45 3.44 4.84 12.62
CA ASP A 45 4.30 5.76 13.37
C ASP A 45 5.47 6.31 12.54
N ALA A 46 5.30 6.42 11.22
CA ALA A 46 6.37 6.83 10.31
C ALA A 46 6.79 8.30 10.50
N GLY A 47 5.87 9.21 10.83
CA GLY A 47 6.14 10.65 10.89
C GLY A 47 6.84 11.14 9.61
N ASP A 48 7.98 11.82 9.74
CA ASP A 48 8.83 12.23 8.62
C ASP A 48 9.96 11.23 8.31
N ASN A 49 9.97 10.05 8.94
CA ASN A 49 10.98 9.04 8.71
C ASN A 49 10.77 8.35 7.36
N TYR A 50 11.44 8.89 6.36
CA TYR A 50 11.45 8.41 4.99
C TYR A 50 11.76 6.90 4.89
N ARG A 51 12.65 6.36 5.72
CA ARG A 51 13.00 4.92 5.71
C ARG A 51 11.82 4.04 6.13
N ILE A 52 11.01 4.48 7.08
CA ILE A 52 9.80 3.76 7.50
C ILE A 52 8.75 3.81 6.38
N LYS A 53 8.53 5.00 5.78
CA LYS A 53 7.62 5.19 4.64
C LYS A 53 8.00 4.27 3.47
N ALA A 54 9.27 4.29 3.05
CA ALA A 54 9.77 3.43 1.97
C ALA A 54 9.60 1.93 2.29
N ASN A 55 9.86 1.51 3.54
CA ASN A 55 9.66 0.11 3.95
C ASN A 55 8.18 -0.30 3.95
N ASN A 56 7.26 0.62 4.28
CA ASN A 56 5.83 0.36 4.17
C ASN A 56 5.42 0.19 2.70
N LEU A 57 5.85 1.11 1.82
CA LEU A 57 5.56 1.02 0.39
C LEU A 57 6.11 -0.27 -0.24
N LYS A 58 7.29 -0.76 0.20
CA LYS A 58 7.83 -2.06 -0.21
C LYS A 58 6.89 -3.22 0.14
N LYS A 59 6.29 -3.20 1.33
CA LYS A 59 5.35 -4.25 1.77
C LYS A 59 4.04 -4.19 0.97
N VAL A 60 3.56 -2.98 0.68
CA VAL A 60 2.38 -2.74 -0.16
C VAL A 60 2.62 -3.28 -1.56
N LEU A 61 3.71 -2.86 -2.21
CA LEU A 61 4.05 -3.28 -3.56
C LEU A 61 4.22 -4.80 -3.67
N LYS A 62 4.90 -5.40 -2.69
CA LYS A 62 5.06 -6.85 -2.63
C LYS A 62 3.70 -7.55 -2.58
N ASN A 63 2.83 -7.16 -1.65
CA ASN A 63 1.54 -7.84 -1.49
C ASN A 63 0.63 -7.64 -2.72
N ILE A 64 0.65 -6.46 -3.36
CA ILE A 64 -0.03 -6.28 -4.66
C ILE A 64 0.51 -7.27 -5.69
N THR A 65 1.82 -7.40 -5.80
CA THR A 65 2.45 -8.31 -6.78
C THR A 65 2.06 -9.77 -6.50
N ASP A 66 2.08 -10.17 -5.23
CA ASP A 66 1.66 -11.50 -4.77
C ASP A 66 0.16 -11.73 -5.07
N TYR A 67 -0.70 -10.72 -4.89
CA TYR A 67 -2.12 -10.80 -5.24
C TYR A 67 -2.35 -11.03 -6.74
N TYR A 68 -1.61 -10.29 -7.58
CA TYR A 68 -1.70 -10.47 -9.04
C TYR A 68 -1.31 -11.89 -9.45
N SER A 69 -0.20 -12.42 -8.93
CA SER A 69 0.27 -13.75 -9.31
C SER A 69 -0.57 -14.87 -8.71
N GLU A 70 -0.87 -14.82 -7.40
CA GLU A 70 -1.46 -15.93 -6.65
C GLU A 70 -2.99 -15.96 -6.75
N ILE A 71 -3.64 -14.79 -6.83
CA ILE A 71 -5.11 -14.70 -6.85
C ILE A 71 -5.63 -14.47 -8.27
N LEU A 72 -5.03 -13.55 -9.01
CA LEU A 72 -5.49 -13.22 -10.37
C LEU A 72 -4.87 -14.12 -11.45
N GLY A 73 -3.83 -14.88 -11.12
CA GLY A 73 -3.08 -15.71 -12.08
C GLY A 73 -2.38 -14.90 -13.16
N GLN A 74 -2.10 -13.61 -12.90
CA GLN A 74 -1.49 -12.68 -13.84
C GLN A 74 -0.10 -12.28 -13.35
N THR A 75 0.88 -12.31 -14.24
CA THR A 75 2.17 -11.68 -13.95
C THR A 75 2.09 -10.22 -14.40
N LEU A 76 2.53 -9.29 -13.54
CA LEU A 76 2.72 -7.89 -13.92
C LEU A 76 3.92 -7.80 -14.89
N VAL A 77 3.69 -8.19 -16.15
CA VAL A 77 4.66 -8.05 -17.24
C VAL A 77 4.67 -6.58 -17.69
N ASP A 78 5.86 -6.02 -17.89
CA ASP A 78 6.09 -4.63 -18.30
C ASP A 78 5.62 -3.53 -17.31
N PHE A 79 5.29 -3.90 -16.08
CA PHE A 79 5.00 -2.90 -15.05
C PHE A 79 6.31 -2.24 -14.57
N GLN A 80 6.44 -0.94 -14.82
CA GLN A 80 7.52 -0.14 -14.23
C GLN A 80 7.29 -0.06 -12.73
N MET A 81 8.08 -0.82 -11.96
CA MET A 81 8.03 -0.79 -10.51
C MET A 81 8.31 0.65 -10.03
N PRO A 82 7.44 1.24 -9.19
CA PRO A 82 7.65 2.59 -8.72
C PRO A 82 8.97 2.68 -7.95
N ASP A 83 9.79 3.69 -8.23
CA ASP A 83 11.00 3.94 -7.45
C ASP A 83 10.60 4.47 -6.08
N LEU A 84 10.56 3.55 -5.12
CA LEU A 84 10.19 3.85 -3.75
C LEU A 84 11.17 4.84 -3.11
N ASN A 85 12.41 4.94 -3.61
CA ASN A 85 13.43 5.93 -3.19
C ASN A 85 13.03 7.38 -3.51
N MET A 86 12.14 7.57 -4.48
CA MET A 86 11.65 8.88 -4.91
C MET A 86 10.29 9.27 -4.29
N ILE A 87 9.64 8.36 -3.56
CA ILE A 87 8.34 8.59 -2.91
C ILE A 87 8.60 9.07 -1.48
N GLY A 88 9.07 10.31 -1.33
CA GLY A 88 9.55 10.86 -0.06
C GLY A 88 9.64 12.37 -0.05
#